data_AF-A0A3A0ABK0-F1
#
_entry.id   AF-A0A3A0ABK0-F1
#
_cell.length_a   1.000
_cell.length_b   1.000
_cell.length_c   1.000
_cell.angle_alpha   90.00
_cell.angle_beta   90.00
_cell.angle_gamma   90.00
#
_symmetry.space_group_name_H-M   'P 1'
#
loop_
_entity.id
_entity.type
_entity.pdbx_description
1 polymer ?
#
loop_
_entity_poly.entity_id
_entity_poly.type
_entity_poly.pdbx_seq_one_letter_code
_entity_poly.pdbx_strand_id
1 'polypeptide(L)'
;MPTSEEGWPSLEPYLEAIAQNEPDLIPFINVATQSLIGYNRNRKGWTPGVSKTGVSIPDATQAWQLMDEEDNPALIETAELLREWWEKGYVNKTDLPFSGSSQNAQVDYIYPGRGAACVENEPDYKWVDQTKQMKSSNAEAELMGVDMIGERAGVTKGLGSLKQWNFVVFNVNAPAEQHEAGIQYFNWLASSQDNLDLWLMGIDGVNYKKEENMRFSEIEGVDAARNYRRMWYVSGMSGRFQRQPADLPASAEEALKFFTTEENWVFNPYEAFEADTKAVEVESAKLNAIYDEAVHGLATGQMPVAEAVAKMKQMLDDAGRQDYKAKLQAQLDEFIASA
;
A
#
# COMPACT_ATOMS: atom_id res chain seq x y z
N MET A 1 17.42 12.45 -11.26
CA MET A 1 16.41 11.37 -11.17
C MET A 1 16.28 11.00 -9.71
N PRO A 2 15.07 10.74 -9.20
CA PRO A 2 14.85 10.34 -7.81
C PRO A 2 15.62 9.04 -7.47
N THR A 3 16.04 8.89 -6.22
CA THR A 3 16.80 7.74 -5.73
C THR A 3 16.25 7.20 -4.42
N SER A 4 16.45 5.91 -4.17
CA SER A 4 16.04 5.25 -2.91
C SER A 4 16.84 5.75 -1.71
N GLU A 5 18.14 6.03 -1.88
CA GLU A 5 19.01 6.50 -0.80
C GLU A 5 18.58 7.87 -0.26
N GLU A 6 18.26 8.80 -1.16
CA GLU A 6 17.82 10.15 -0.81
C GLU A 6 16.32 10.24 -0.54
N GLY A 7 15.51 9.27 -1.00
CA GLY A 7 14.08 9.18 -0.75
C GLY A 7 13.29 10.36 -1.32
N TRP A 8 12.16 10.71 -0.68
CA TRP A 8 11.24 11.75 -1.16
C TRP A 8 11.89 13.08 -1.60
N PRO A 9 12.84 13.68 -0.86
CA PRO A 9 13.50 14.91 -1.28
C PRO A 9 14.16 14.84 -2.67
N SER A 10 14.66 13.68 -3.10
CA SER A 10 15.28 13.51 -4.42
C SER A 10 14.33 13.61 -5.60
N LEU A 11 13.02 13.55 -5.35
CA LEU A 11 11.99 13.76 -6.37
C LEU A 11 11.80 15.24 -6.69
N GLU A 12 12.19 16.15 -5.79
CA GLU A 12 11.87 17.56 -5.90
C GLU A 12 12.35 18.23 -7.20
N PRO A 13 13.59 18.00 -7.70
CA PRO A 13 14.02 18.58 -8.97
C PRO A 13 13.16 18.16 -10.17
N TYR A 14 12.57 16.95 -10.12
CA TYR A 14 11.64 16.49 -11.13
C TYR A 14 10.30 17.23 -11.02
N LEU A 15 9.76 17.38 -9.80
CA LEU A 15 8.51 18.11 -9.58
C LEU A 15 8.61 19.59 -9.98
N GLU A 16 9.74 20.22 -9.65
CA GLU A 16 10.05 21.59 -10.06
C GLU A 16 10.07 21.71 -11.59
N ALA A 17 10.75 20.79 -12.28
CA ALA A 17 10.81 20.79 -13.74
C ALA A 17 9.42 20.63 -14.38
N ILE A 18 8.55 19.76 -13.84
CA ILE A 18 7.17 19.63 -14.32
C ILE A 18 6.38 20.91 -14.05
N ALA A 19 6.46 21.47 -12.85
CA ALA A 19 5.75 22.71 -12.51
C ALA A 19 6.14 23.90 -13.41
N GLN A 20 7.41 23.96 -13.84
CA GLN A 20 7.92 25.03 -14.69
C GLN A 20 7.63 24.83 -16.17
N ASN A 21 7.64 23.59 -16.66
CA ASN A 21 7.63 23.29 -18.10
C ASN A 21 6.32 22.67 -18.59
N GLU A 22 5.51 22.07 -17.72
CA GLU A 22 4.27 21.35 -18.04
C GLU A 22 3.10 21.83 -17.15
N PRO A 23 2.67 23.11 -17.27
CA PRO A 23 1.74 23.74 -16.32
C PRO A 23 0.33 23.14 -16.30
N ASP A 24 -0.03 22.33 -17.30
CA ASP A 24 -1.30 21.61 -17.37
C ASP A 24 -1.27 20.28 -16.59
N LEU A 25 -0.10 19.83 -16.16
CA LEU A 25 0.08 18.64 -15.32
C LEU A 25 0.19 19.02 -13.84
N ILE A 26 -0.38 18.18 -12.99
CA ILE A 26 -0.08 18.22 -11.56
C ILE A 26 1.26 17.48 -11.35
N PRO A 27 2.31 18.13 -10.78
CA PRO A 27 3.62 17.48 -10.64
C PRO A 27 3.58 16.19 -9.82
N PHE A 28 2.92 16.23 -8.66
CA PHE A 28 2.71 15.07 -7.81
C PHE A 28 1.24 14.98 -7.36
N ILE A 29 0.59 13.87 -7.68
CA ILE A 29 -0.76 13.56 -7.24
C ILE A 29 -0.69 13.04 -5.79
N ASN A 30 -1.14 13.86 -4.85
CA ASN A 30 -1.32 13.51 -3.45
C ASN A 30 -2.82 13.51 -3.11
N VAL A 31 -3.41 12.33 -3.04
CA VAL A 31 -4.78 12.13 -2.54
C VAL A 31 -4.71 11.63 -1.11
N ALA A 32 -5.68 11.98 -0.25
CA ALA A 32 -5.55 11.71 1.18
C ALA A 32 -5.50 10.21 1.53
N THR A 33 -6.07 9.35 0.68
CA THR A 33 -6.01 7.88 0.78
C THR A 33 -4.72 7.25 0.22
N GLN A 34 -3.92 8.01 -0.53
CA GLN A 34 -2.61 7.62 -1.07
C GLN A 34 -1.67 8.82 -0.97
N SER A 35 -1.45 9.29 0.27
CA SER A 35 -0.56 10.41 0.54
C SER A 35 0.84 9.92 0.88
N LEU A 36 1.89 10.68 0.52
CA LEU A 36 3.26 10.30 0.85
C LEU A 36 3.50 10.16 2.36
N ILE A 37 2.69 10.79 3.23
CA ILE A 37 2.82 10.64 4.69
C ILE A 37 2.67 9.19 5.15
N GLY A 38 1.90 8.38 4.41
CA GLY A 38 1.73 6.94 4.67
C GLY A 38 2.91 6.08 4.19
N TYR A 39 3.86 6.69 3.47
CA TYR A 39 5.02 6.05 2.87
C TYR A 39 6.28 6.74 3.35
N ASN A 40 6.43 6.91 4.65
CA ASN A 40 7.63 7.47 5.27
C ASN A 40 8.70 6.39 5.52
N ARG A 41 9.88 6.80 5.95
CA ARG A 41 11.04 5.91 6.18
C ARG A 41 10.90 5.01 7.40
N ASN A 42 9.90 5.23 8.26
CA ASN A 42 9.59 4.29 9.32
C ASN A 42 8.81 3.10 8.76
N ARG A 43 9.55 2.06 8.37
CA ARG A 43 9.01 0.82 7.77
C ARG A 43 8.94 -0.34 8.75
N LYS A 44 9.24 -0.09 10.03
CA LYS A 44 9.14 -1.08 11.11
C LYS A 44 7.91 -0.87 12.00
N GLY A 45 7.07 0.10 11.64
CA GLY A 45 5.83 0.36 12.32
C GLY A 45 4.88 -0.84 12.26
N TRP A 46 4.12 -1.04 13.33
CA TRP A 46 3.10 -2.09 13.42
C TRP A 46 1.88 -1.56 14.17
N THR A 47 0.70 -1.78 13.60
CA THR A 47 -0.57 -1.37 14.20
C THR A 47 -1.38 -2.63 14.51
N PRO A 48 -1.24 -3.21 15.72
CA PRO A 48 -2.12 -4.30 16.11
C PRO A 48 -3.57 -3.80 16.30
N GLY A 49 -4.54 -4.68 16.07
CA GLY A 49 -5.95 -4.37 16.28
C GLY A 49 -6.64 -3.68 15.10
N VAL A 50 -7.58 -2.78 15.39
CA VAL A 50 -8.41 -2.11 14.37
C VAL A 50 -7.63 -0.95 13.74
N SER A 51 -7.77 -0.77 12.42
CA SER A 51 -7.15 0.34 11.69
C SER A 51 -7.87 1.67 11.94
N LYS A 52 -7.20 2.79 11.60
CA LYS A 52 -7.74 4.15 11.72
C LYS A 52 -8.07 4.55 13.17
N THR A 53 -7.14 4.28 14.08
CA THR A 53 -7.31 4.59 15.52
C THR A 53 -6.34 5.65 16.04
N GLY A 54 -5.37 6.09 15.23
CA GLY A 54 -4.43 7.14 15.63
C GLY A 54 -3.32 6.66 16.56
N VAL A 55 -3.10 5.36 16.66
CA VAL A 55 -2.06 4.75 17.48
C VAL A 55 -1.32 3.67 16.71
N SER A 56 -0.01 3.58 16.94
CA SER A 56 0.84 2.57 16.31
C SER A 56 2.04 2.25 17.20
N ILE A 57 2.66 1.10 16.98
CA ILE A 57 4.00 0.81 17.49
C ILE A 57 4.99 1.35 16.45
N PRO A 58 5.94 2.23 16.83
CA PRO A 58 6.85 2.84 15.86
C PRO A 58 7.89 1.86 15.31
N ASP A 59 8.34 0.89 16.11
CA ASP A 59 9.31 -0.10 15.70
C ASP A 59 9.04 -1.44 16.41
N ALA A 60 8.40 -2.36 15.70
CA ALA A 60 8.05 -3.69 16.18
C ALA A 60 9.27 -4.64 16.39
N THR A 61 10.49 -4.13 16.20
CA THR A 61 11.74 -4.84 16.48
C THR A 61 12.46 -4.35 17.74
N GLN A 62 11.98 -3.26 18.37
CA GLN A 62 12.62 -2.66 19.55
C GLN A 62 11.71 -2.60 20.76
N ALA A 63 10.62 -1.81 20.66
CA ALA A 63 9.74 -1.51 21.78
C ALA A 63 8.29 -1.71 21.34
N TRP A 64 7.61 -2.67 21.97
CA TRP A 64 6.21 -3.00 21.72
C TRP A 64 5.28 -2.10 22.53
N GLN A 65 5.49 -0.80 22.39
CA GLN A 65 4.74 0.24 23.07
C GLN A 65 4.00 1.08 22.03
N LEU A 66 2.69 1.18 22.20
CA LEU A 66 1.84 2.03 21.38
C LEU A 66 2.15 3.50 21.68
N MET A 67 2.29 4.29 20.62
CA MET A 67 2.33 5.75 20.67
C MET A 67 1.21 6.35 19.84
N ASP A 68 0.96 7.63 20.08
CA ASP A 68 0.09 8.42 19.22
C ASP A 68 0.81 8.63 17.87
N GLU A 69 0.11 8.48 16.75
CA GLU A 69 0.74 8.53 15.41
C GLU A 69 1.47 9.86 15.14
N GLU A 70 0.97 10.98 15.66
CA GLU A 70 1.59 12.30 15.53
C GLU A 70 2.91 12.45 16.32
N ASP A 71 3.21 11.52 17.23
CA ASP A 71 4.48 11.52 17.96
C ASP A 71 5.60 10.81 17.18
N ASN A 72 5.29 10.18 16.04
CA ASN A 72 6.28 9.52 15.16
C ASN A 72 7.07 10.56 14.33
N PRO A 73 8.39 10.74 14.58
CA PRO A 73 9.17 11.76 13.88
C PRO A 73 9.20 11.59 12.36
N ALA A 74 9.20 10.35 11.85
CA ALA A 74 9.22 10.09 10.42
C ALA A 74 7.92 10.53 9.72
N LEU A 75 6.79 10.45 10.43
CA LEU A 75 5.51 10.97 9.94
C LEU A 75 5.55 12.50 9.88
N ILE A 76 6.04 13.16 10.94
CA ILE A 76 6.17 14.62 11.00
C ILE A 76 7.10 15.15 9.91
N GLU A 77 8.28 14.57 9.73
CA GLU A 77 9.23 14.96 8.69
C GLU A 77 8.60 14.86 7.28
N THR A 78 7.86 13.79 7.02
CA THR A 78 7.20 13.60 5.73
C THR A 78 6.02 14.56 5.53
N ALA A 79 5.31 14.91 6.61
CA ALA A 79 4.23 15.90 6.57
C ALA A 79 4.77 17.33 6.34
N GLU A 80 5.94 17.66 6.90
CA GLU A 80 6.64 18.92 6.64
C GLU A 80 7.04 19.03 5.17
N LEU A 81 7.59 17.96 4.58
CA LEU A 81 7.91 17.91 3.16
C LEU A 81 6.66 18.06 2.28
N LEU A 82 5.57 17.34 2.59
CA LEU A 82 4.31 17.49 1.88
C LEU A 82 3.77 18.92 1.95
N ARG A 83 3.89 19.57 3.13
CA ARG A 83 3.50 20.97 3.30
C ARG A 83 4.34 21.89 2.42
N GLU A 84 5.65 21.71 2.39
CA GLU A 84 6.55 22.47 1.53
C GLU A 84 6.17 22.32 0.04
N TRP A 85 5.90 21.09 -0.40
CA TRP A 85 5.45 20.82 -1.76
C TRP A 85 4.08 21.43 -2.06
N TRP A 86 3.18 21.48 -1.08
CA TRP A 86 1.90 22.17 -1.21
C TRP A 86 2.07 23.68 -1.40
N GLU A 87 2.96 24.31 -0.62
CA GLU A 87 3.26 25.73 -0.74
C GLU A 87 3.87 26.07 -2.10
N LYS A 88 4.83 25.25 -2.57
CA LYS A 88 5.44 25.35 -3.91
C LYS A 88 4.47 25.05 -5.06
N GLY A 89 3.32 24.42 -4.77
CA GLY A 89 2.34 24.02 -5.79
C GLY A 89 2.73 22.77 -6.56
N TYR A 90 3.58 21.92 -5.98
CA TYR A 90 3.98 20.63 -6.55
C TYR A 90 2.93 19.54 -6.35
N VAL A 91 2.01 19.73 -5.40
CA VAL A 91 0.85 18.84 -5.22
C VAL A 91 -0.46 19.52 -5.57
N ASN A 92 -1.48 18.71 -5.86
CA ASN A 92 -2.84 19.20 -6.11
C ASN A 92 -3.36 20.06 -4.93
N LYS A 93 -3.79 21.28 -5.24
CA LYS A 93 -4.36 22.23 -4.26
C LYS A 93 -5.87 22.08 -4.05
N THR A 94 -6.54 21.27 -4.84
CA THR A 94 -7.98 21.03 -4.67
C THR A 94 -8.21 20.21 -3.41
N ASP A 95 -9.19 20.62 -2.61
CA ASP A 95 -9.67 19.83 -1.49
C ASP A 95 -10.24 18.51 -2.03
N LEU A 96 -9.48 17.44 -1.87
CA LEU A 96 -9.90 16.11 -2.26
C LEU A 96 -10.60 15.51 -1.04
N PRO A 97 -11.92 15.29 -1.08
CA PRO A 97 -12.57 14.63 0.03
C PRO A 97 -11.93 13.26 0.22
N PHE A 98 -11.89 12.76 1.46
CA PHE A 98 -11.82 11.32 1.71
C PHE A 98 -13.12 10.66 1.20
N SER A 99 -13.39 10.70 -0.11
CA SER A 99 -14.52 9.99 -0.70
C SER A 99 -14.12 8.52 -0.75
N GLY A 100 -14.73 7.72 0.11
CA GLY A 100 -14.34 6.35 0.41
C GLY A 100 -13.95 5.51 -0.82
N SER A 101 -12.81 4.84 -0.75
CA SER A 101 -12.35 3.76 -1.65
C SER A 101 -12.31 4.02 -3.16
N SER A 102 -12.72 5.19 -3.67
CA SER A 102 -12.90 5.41 -5.11
C SER A 102 -11.86 6.31 -5.76
N GLN A 103 -10.99 6.97 -4.99
CA GLN A 103 -9.89 7.76 -5.54
C GLN A 103 -8.63 6.91 -5.62
N ASN A 104 -8.13 6.73 -6.84
CA ASN A 104 -6.88 6.04 -7.15
C ASN A 104 -6.04 6.99 -8.01
N ALA A 105 -4.92 7.43 -7.47
CA ALA A 105 -4.06 8.44 -8.10
C ALA A 105 -3.70 8.04 -9.55
N GLN A 106 -3.46 6.75 -9.80
CA GLN A 106 -3.11 6.29 -11.13
C GLN A 106 -4.31 6.31 -12.07
N VAL A 107 -5.43 5.69 -11.68
CA VAL A 107 -6.61 5.57 -12.55
C VAL A 107 -7.22 6.94 -12.86
N ASP A 108 -7.29 7.82 -11.88
CA ASP A 108 -8.03 9.08 -11.99
C ASP A 108 -7.17 10.23 -12.56
N TYR A 109 -5.83 10.13 -12.43
CA TYR A 109 -4.91 11.21 -12.79
C TYR A 109 -3.74 10.77 -13.66
N ILE A 110 -2.99 9.72 -13.32
CA ILE A 110 -1.83 9.32 -14.13
C ILE A 110 -2.26 8.76 -15.47
N TYR A 111 -3.10 7.71 -15.51
CA TYR A 111 -3.56 7.04 -16.74
C TYR A 111 -4.27 7.98 -17.71
N PRO A 112 -5.08 8.96 -17.27
CA PRO A 112 -5.65 9.96 -18.18
C PRO A 112 -4.67 11.07 -18.60
N GLY A 113 -3.42 11.08 -18.11
CA GLY A 113 -2.40 12.07 -18.46
C GLY A 113 -2.57 13.43 -17.75
N ARG A 114 -3.06 13.45 -16.51
CA ARG A 114 -3.32 14.66 -15.72
C ARG A 114 -2.29 14.92 -14.62
N GLY A 115 -1.40 13.95 -14.36
CA GLY A 115 -0.34 14.06 -13.36
C GLY A 115 0.94 13.38 -13.80
N ALA A 116 2.08 13.84 -13.28
CA ALA A 116 3.40 13.33 -13.65
C ALA A 116 3.93 12.25 -12.70
N ALA A 117 3.63 12.35 -11.41
CA ALA A 117 4.03 11.36 -10.40
C ALA A 117 2.92 11.14 -9.36
N CYS A 118 2.94 9.98 -8.72
CA CYS A 118 2.12 9.66 -7.56
C CYS A 118 2.87 8.65 -6.68
N VAL A 119 2.39 8.45 -5.45
CA VAL A 119 2.78 7.28 -4.65
C VAL A 119 1.84 6.12 -4.94
N GLU A 120 2.32 4.90 -4.77
CA GLU A 120 1.51 3.71 -4.92
C GLU A 120 1.81 2.64 -3.86
N ASN A 121 0.78 1.90 -3.46
CA ASN A 121 0.86 0.76 -2.55
C ASN A 121 1.25 -0.56 -3.25
N GLU A 122 2.21 -0.50 -4.16
CA GLU A 122 2.68 -1.66 -4.92
C GLU A 122 4.21 -1.58 -5.04
N PRO A 123 4.91 -2.72 -5.16
CA PRO A 123 6.36 -2.75 -5.35
C PRO A 123 6.80 -1.91 -6.55
N ASP A 124 7.99 -1.29 -6.45
CA ASP A 124 8.49 -0.35 -7.46
C ASP A 124 8.45 -0.92 -8.89
N TYR A 125 8.75 -2.20 -9.11
CA TYR A 125 8.69 -2.85 -10.42
C TYR A 125 7.34 -2.84 -11.12
N LYS A 126 6.24 -2.56 -10.40
CA LYS A 126 4.90 -2.50 -10.98
C LYS A 126 4.70 -1.35 -11.95
N TRP A 127 5.64 -0.41 -12.04
CA TRP A 127 5.70 0.59 -13.11
C TRP A 127 5.61 -0.03 -14.52
N VAL A 128 6.08 -1.27 -14.71
CA VAL A 128 6.01 -1.99 -16.00
C VAL A 128 4.55 -2.25 -16.40
N ASP A 129 3.75 -2.80 -15.48
CA ASP A 129 2.32 -3.06 -15.71
C ASP A 129 1.55 -1.74 -15.86
N GLN A 130 1.90 -0.73 -15.07
CA GLN A 130 1.27 0.59 -15.13
C GLN A 130 1.60 1.34 -16.44
N THR A 131 2.81 1.18 -16.98
CA THR A 131 3.20 1.75 -18.28
C THR A 131 2.34 1.16 -19.41
N LYS A 132 2.06 -0.15 -19.37
CA LYS A 132 1.15 -0.80 -20.33
C LYS A 132 -0.26 -0.20 -20.27
N GLN A 133 -0.77 0.11 -19.08
CA GLN A 133 -2.07 0.77 -18.90
C GLN A 133 -2.04 2.22 -19.40
N MET A 134 -1.01 2.99 -19.06
CA MET A 134 -0.82 4.37 -19.49
C MET A 134 -0.76 4.50 -21.03
N LYS A 135 -0.17 3.51 -21.70
CA LYS A 135 -0.06 3.49 -23.18
C LYS A 135 -1.41 3.45 -23.91
N SER A 136 -2.51 3.15 -23.21
CA SER A 136 -3.85 3.25 -23.77
C SER A 136 -4.29 4.69 -24.03
N SER A 137 -3.78 5.66 -23.27
CA SER A 137 -4.07 7.09 -23.43
C SER A 137 -2.94 7.85 -24.12
N ASN A 138 -1.69 7.45 -23.89
CA ASN A 138 -0.51 8.03 -24.51
C ASN A 138 0.48 6.92 -24.91
N ALA A 139 0.50 6.57 -26.20
CA ALA A 139 1.33 5.48 -26.73
C ALA A 139 2.84 5.64 -26.49
N GLU A 140 3.31 6.88 -26.29
CA GLU A 140 4.72 7.21 -26.04
C GLU A 140 5.06 7.33 -24.55
N ALA A 141 4.08 7.16 -23.65
CA ALA A 141 4.32 7.28 -22.22
C ALA A 141 5.26 6.20 -21.67
N GLU A 142 6.14 6.61 -20.78
CA GLU A 142 7.03 5.76 -20.00
C GLU A 142 6.92 6.16 -18.52
N LEU A 143 6.71 5.18 -17.65
CA LEU A 143 6.74 5.38 -16.21
C LEU A 143 8.03 4.78 -15.63
N MET A 144 8.43 5.26 -14.46
CA MET A 144 9.50 4.68 -13.66
C MET A 144 9.00 4.54 -12.23
N GLY A 145 9.19 3.36 -11.66
CA GLY A 145 8.95 3.10 -10.24
C GLY A 145 10.25 3.23 -9.47
N VAL A 146 10.20 3.92 -8.34
CA VAL A 146 11.33 4.11 -7.43
C VAL A 146 10.85 3.87 -6.02
N ASP A 147 11.58 3.05 -5.27
CA ASP A 147 11.45 2.99 -3.83
C ASP A 147 11.84 4.35 -3.21
N MET A 148 10.88 5.07 -2.64
CA MET A 148 11.10 6.39 -2.02
C MET A 148 11.32 6.32 -0.49
N ILE A 149 11.28 5.11 0.09
CA ILE A 149 11.38 4.85 1.53
C ILE A 149 12.75 4.29 1.94
N GLY A 150 13.61 3.95 0.99
CA GLY A 150 15.02 3.62 1.25
C GLY A 150 15.29 2.14 1.54
N GLU A 151 14.33 1.26 1.32
CA GLU A 151 14.49 -0.19 1.50
C GLU A 151 15.50 -0.78 0.51
N ARG A 152 15.41 -0.40 -0.77
CA ARG A 152 16.30 -0.85 -1.86
C ARG A 152 17.75 -0.40 -1.65
N ALA A 153 17.95 0.78 -1.06
CA ALA A 153 19.26 1.31 -0.71
C ALA A 153 19.79 0.81 0.65
N GLY A 154 19.00 0.04 1.41
CA GLY A 154 19.38 -0.44 2.74
C GLY A 154 19.42 0.64 3.82
N VAL A 155 18.82 1.81 3.57
CA VAL A 155 18.65 2.90 4.56
C VAL A 155 17.74 2.44 5.69
N THR A 156 16.74 1.63 5.36
CA THR A 156 15.84 0.99 6.32
C THR A 156 15.55 -0.45 5.89
N LYS A 157 15.01 -1.25 6.81
CA LYS A 157 14.41 -2.55 6.50
C LYS A 157 12.94 -2.49 6.86
N GLY A 158 12.09 -2.93 5.94
CA GLY A 158 10.67 -3.06 6.21
C GLY A 158 10.35 -4.24 7.11
N LEU A 159 9.24 -4.12 7.83
CA LEU A 159 8.62 -5.22 8.55
C LEU A 159 7.94 -6.15 7.53
N GLY A 160 8.49 -7.34 7.34
CA GLY A 160 7.83 -8.39 6.59
C GLY A 160 6.58 -8.84 7.32
N SER A 161 5.50 -9.08 6.58
CA SER A 161 4.28 -9.68 7.11
C SER A 161 4.10 -11.08 6.52
N LEU A 162 3.90 -12.04 7.40
CA LEU A 162 3.61 -13.44 7.06
C LEU A 162 2.09 -13.70 6.98
N LYS A 163 1.26 -12.72 7.33
CA LYS A 163 -0.19 -12.77 7.18
C LYS A 163 -0.61 -12.31 5.78
N GLN A 164 -1.54 -13.06 5.17
CA GLN A 164 -2.20 -12.63 3.96
C GLN A 164 -3.30 -11.62 4.31
N TRP A 165 -3.22 -10.41 3.75
CA TRP A 165 -4.17 -9.33 4.02
C TRP A 165 -5.55 -9.53 3.38
N ASN A 166 -5.63 -10.31 2.29
CA ASN A 166 -6.88 -10.61 1.60
C ASN A 166 -7.37 -12.01 1.98
N PHE A 167 -8.63 -12.10 2.39
CA PHE A 167 -9.21 -13.32 2.93
C PHE A 167 -10.20 -13.97 1.97
N VAL A 168 -10.16 -15.30 1.92
CA VAL A 168 -11.26 -16.10 1.41
C VAL A 168 -12.08 -16.51 2.62
N VAL A 169 -13.35 -16.10 2.66
CA VAL A 169 -14.26 -16.40 3.77
C VAL A 169 -15.34 -17.38 3.33
N PHE A 170 -15.59 -18.40 4.15
CA PHE A 170 -16.74 -19.28 3.98
C PHE A 170 -17.90 -18.76 4.81
N ASN A 171 -19.05 -18.56 4.18
CA ASN A 171 -20.25 -18.09 4.87
C ASN A 171 -20.72 -19.16 5.86
N VAL A 172 -20.68 -18.86 7.17
CA VAL A 172 -21.10 -19.78 8.23
C VAL A 172 -22.55 -20.28 8.09
N ASN A 173 -23.39 -19.51 7.39
CA ASN A 173 -24.79 -19.86 7.16
C ASN A 173 -25.02 -20.69 5.88
N ALA A 174 -23.96 -20.94 5.08
CA ALA A 174 -24.10 -21.79 3.90
C ALA A 174 -24.27 -23.27 4.30
N PRO A 175 -25.00 -24.07 3.50
CA PRO A 175 -25.12 -25.51 3.72
C PRO A 175 -23.76 -26.22 3.74
N ALA A 176 -23.67 -27.33 4.48
CA ALA A 176 -22.42 -28.09 4.66
C ALA A 176 -21.83 -28.55 3.32
N GLU A 177 -22.67 -29.00 2.38
CA GLU A 177 -22.24 -29.41 1.04
C GLU A 177 -21.57 -28.26 0.25
N GLN A 178 -21.95 -27.01 0.51
CA GLN A 178 -21.31 -25.85 -0.12
C GLN A 178 -19.97 -25.51 0.53
N HIS A 179 -19.84 -25.72 1.84
CA HIS A 179 -18.54 -25.63 2.53
C HIS A 179 -17.57 -26.69 1.98
N GLU A 180 -18.01 -27.93 1.88
CA GLU A 180 -17.22 -29.03 1.32
C GLU A 180 -16.81 -28.74 -0.13
N ALA A 181 -17.74 -28.31 -0.98
CA ALA A 181 -17.45 -27.96 -2.36
C ALA A 181 -16.43 -26.81 -2.47
N GLY A 182 -16.54 -25.80 -1.61
CA GLY A 182 -15.61 -24.70 -1.54
C GLY A 182 -14.19 -25.15 -1.16
N ILE A 183 -14.06 -26.02 -0.15
CA ILE A 183 -12.76 -26.59 0.25
C ILE A 183 -12.19 -27.46 -0.88
N GLN A 184 -13.01 -28.29 -1.53
CA GLN A 184 -12.60 -29.12 -2.66
C GLN A 184 -12.12 -28.26 -3.84
N TYR A 185 -12.75 -27.11 -4.10
CA TYR A 185 -12.31 -26.17 -5.12
C TYR A 185 -10.91 -25.63 -4.81
N PHE A 186 -10.64 -25.16 -3.58
CA PHE A 186 -9.31 -24.67 -3.23
C PHE A 186 -8.25 -25.78 -3.24
N ASN A 187 -8.61 -27.00 -2.85
CA ASN A 187 -7.72 -28.16 -2.98
C ASN A 187 -7.40 -28.46 -4.45
N TRP A 188 -8.41 -28.43 -5.34
CA TRP A 188 -8.19 -28.56 -6.78
C TRP A 188 -7.33 -27.42 -7.32
N LEU A 189 -7.64 -26.17 -6.96
CA LEU A 189 -6.90 -24.99 -7.42
C LEU A 189 -5.42 -25.09 -7.06
N ALA A 190 -5.09 -25.45 -5.82
CA ALA A 190 -3.71 -25.60 -5.36
C ALA A 190 -3.02 -26.90 -5.82
N SER A 191 -3.74 -27.83 -6.45
CA SER A 191 -3.18 -29.14 -6.82
C SER A 191 -2.25 -29.11 -8.04
N SER A 192 -2.31 -28.08 -8.87
CA SER A 192 -1.42 -27.93 -10.04
C SER A 192 -1.21 -26.48 -10.45
N GLN A 193 -0.06 -26.21 -11.08
CA GLN A 193 0.21 -24.89 -11.66
C GLN A 193 -0.75 -24.56 -12.81
N ASP A 194 -1.22 -25.56 -13.56
CA ASP A 194 -2.15 -25.32 -14.67
C ASP A 194 -3.53 -24.83 -14.18
N ASN A 195 -3.99 -25.29 -13.02
CA ASN A 195 -5.24 -24.80 -12.42
C ASN A 195 -5.07 -23.35 -11.92
N LEU A 196 -3.91 -23.04 -11.34
CA LEU A 196 -3.54 -21.69 -10.92
C LEU A 196 -3.42 -20.74 -12.10
N ASP A 197 -2.77 -21.17 -13.17
CA ASP A 197 -2.64 -20.43 -14.41
C ASP A 197 -4.01 -20.14 -15.02
N LEU A 198 -4.89 -21.13 -15.09
CA LEU A 198 -6.26 -20.93 -15.57
C LEU A 198 -6.99 -19.88 -14.73
N TRP A 199 -6.85 -19.95 -13.41
CA TRP A 199 -7.50 -19.02 -12.49
C TRP A 199 -6.93 -17.60 -12.55
N LEU A 200 -5.62 -17.44 -12.62
CA LEU A 200 -4.93 -16.15 -12.57
C LEU A 200 -4.83 -15.48 -13.95
N MET A 201 -4.65 -16.26 -15.00
CA MET A 201 -4.24 -15.79 -16.33
C MET A 201 -5.26 -16.09 -17.43
N GLY A 202 -6.20 -17.02 -17.18
CA GLY A 202 -7.20 -17.44 -18.17
C GLY A 202 -6.72 -18.59 -19.05
N ILE A 203 -7.20 -18.65 -20.28
CA ILE A 203 -6.92 -19.76 -21.21
C ILE A 203 -5.62 -19.47 -21.97
N ASP A 204 -4.66 -20.41 -21.92
CA ASP A 204 -3.42 -20.36 -22.70
C ASP A 204 -3.70 -20.33 -24.21
N GLY A 205 -3.04 -19.42 -24.93
CA GLY A 205 -3.26 -19.13 -26.33
C GLY A 205 -4.49 -18.26 -26.64
N VAL A 206 -5.28 -17.87 -25.63
CA VAL A 206 -6.44 -16.96 -25.77
C VAL A 206 -6.25 -15.68 -24.96
N ASN A 207 -5.91 -15.80 -23.67
CA ASN A 207 -5.71 -14.66 -22.78
C ASN A 207 -4.23 -14.29 -22.65
N TYR A 208 -3.34 -15.28 -22.69
CA TYR A 208 -1.90 -15.11 -22.61
C TYR A 208 -1.22 -16.28 -23.33
N LYS A 209 0.07 -16.14 -23.66
CA LYS A 209 0.89 -17.27 -24.10
C LYS A 209 1.74 -17.76 -22.94
N LYS A 210 1.58 -19.03 -22.57
CA LYS A 210 2.42 -19.69 -21.57
C LYS A 210 3.85 -19.82 -22.11
N GLU A 211 4.81 -19.40 -21.30
CA GLU A 211 6.24 -19.56 -21.58
C GLU A 211 6.89 -20.43 -20.49
N GLU A 212 8.15 -20.81 -20.70
CA GLU A 212 8.95 -21.55 -19.72
C GLU A 212 9.26 -20.72 -18.46
N ASN A 213 9.76 -21.37 -17.40
CA ASN A 213 10.27 -20.70 -16.19
C ASN A 213 9.28 -19.72 -15.52
N MET A 214 8.00 -20.11 -15.43
CA MET A 214 6.94 -19.26 -14.86
C MET A 214 6.80 -17.91 -15.57
N ARG A 215 7.04 -17.87 -16.88
CA ARG A 215 6.85 -16.66 -17.70
C ARG A 215 5.58 -16.70 -18.54
N PHE A 216 5.19 -15.54 -19.04
CA PHE A 216 4.15 -15.38 -20.04
C PHE A 216 4.44 -14.27 -21.04
N SER A 217 3.87 -14.36 -22.24
CA SER A 217 3.81 -13.27 -23.22
C SER A 217 2.36 -12.82 -23.41
N GLU A 218 2.15 -11.53 -23.68
CA GLU A 218 0.84 -11.02 -24.13
C GLU A 218 0.56 -11.50 -25.56
N ILE A 219 -0.73 -11.63 -25.91
CA ILE A 219 -1.16 -12.00 -27.27
C ILE A 219 -1.46 -10.74 -28.07
N GLU A 220 -0.89 -10.64 -29.27
CA GLU A 220 -1.13 -9.51 -30.18
C GLU A 220 -2.63 -9.36 -30.50
N GLY A 221 -3.12 -8.11 -30.44
CA GLY A 221 -4.52 -7.78 -30.72
C GLY A 221 -5.50 -8.04 -29.58
N VAL A 222 -5.07 -8.62 -28.46
CA VAL A 222 -5.91 -8.71 -27.25
C VAL A 222 -5.89 -7.37 -26.50
N ASP A 223 -7.06 -6.82 -26.25
CA ASP A 223 -7.22 -5.59 -25.46
C ASP A 223 -6.91 -5.87 -23.97
N ALA A 224 -5.73 -5.43 -23.53
CA ALA A 224 -5.26 -5.65 -22.16
C ALA A 224 -6.21 -5.09 -21.09
N ALA A 225 -6.96 -4.03 -21.39
CA ALA A 225 -7.92 -3.43 -20.44
C ALA A 225 -9.19 -4.27 -20.25
N ARG A 226 -9.48 -5.18 -21.20
CA ARG A 226 -10.65 -6.08 -21.15
C ARG A 226 -10.27 -7.56 -21.02
N ASN A 227 -8.98 -7.86 -21.04
CA ASN A 227 -8.49 -9.22 -20.95
C ASN A 227 -8.72 -9.79 -19.54
N TYR A 228 -8.97 -11.10 -19.45
CA TYR A 228 -9.07 -11.76 -18.17
C TYR A 228 -7.69 -11.85 -17.50
N ARG A 229 -7.55 -11.22 -16.34
CA ARG A 229 -6.35 -11.28 -15.51
C ARG A 229 -6.74 -11.07 -14.06
N ARG A 230 -6.37 -11.99 -13.17
CA ARG A 230 -6.57 -11.86 -11.72
C ARG A 230 -5.24 -11.71 -11.01
N MET A 231 -5.20 -10.82 -10.03
CA MET A 231 -4.06 -10.71 -9.12
C MET A 231 -4.06 -11.85 -8.12
N TRP A 232 -2.86 -12.34 -7.78
CA TRP A 232 -2.66 -13.44 -6.83
C TRP A 232 -3.29 -13.14 -5.45
N TYR A 233 -3.14 -11.90 -4.99
CA TYR A 233 -3.60 -11.48 -3.67
C TYR A 233 -5.12 -11.43 -3.57
N VAL A 234 -5.84 -11.12 -4.66
CA VAL A 234 -7.31 -11.22 -4.71
C VAL A 234 -7.77 -12.67 -4.76
N SER A 235 -6.91 -13.53 -5.27
CA SER A 235 -7.21 -14.94 -5.57
C SER A 235 -7.00 -15.88 -4.38
N GLY A 236 -6.53 -15.37 -3.24
CA GLY A 236 -6.27 -16.18 -2.06
C GLY A 236 -5.04 -17.09 -2.17
N MET A 237 -4.16 -16.85 -3.15
CA MET A 237 -3.04 -17.74 -3.47
C MET A 237 -1.72 -16.98 -3.39
N SER A 238 -0.64 -17.65 -2.94
CA SER A 238 0.68 -17.04 -2.87
C SER A 238 1.17 -16.52 -4.23
N GLY A 239 1.73 -15.29 -4.24
CA GLY A 239 2.31 -14.68 -5.43
C GLY A 239 3.42 -15.48 -6.10
N ARG A 240 4.05 -16.45 -5.41
CA ARG A 240 5.04 -17.36 -5.98
C ARG A 240 4.51 -18.19 -7.17
N PHE A 241 3.18 -18.33 -7.26
CA PHE A 241 2.50 -19.06 -8.33
C PHE A 241 2.06 -18.16 -9.48
N GLN A 242 2.26 -16.85 -9.39
CA GLN A 242 1.94 -15.94 -10.47
C GLN A 242 3.07 -15.93 -11.51
N ARG A 243 2.72 -16.12 -12.76
CA ARG A 243 3.66 -15.96 -13.87
C ARG A 243 4.08 -14.51 -14.04
N GLN A 244 5.35 -14.30 -14.37
CA GLN A 244 5.89 -12.98 -14.65
C GLN A 244 5.98 -12.73 -16.17
N PRO A 245 5.90 -11.47 -16.63
CA PRO A 245 6.08 -11.17 -18.05
C PRO A 245 7.45 -11.67 -18.55
N ALA A 246 7.49 -12.21 -19.77
CA ALA A 246 8.72 -12.63 -20.43
C ALA A 246 9.59 -11.44 -20.84
N ASP A 247 8.97 -10.27 -21.02
CA ASP A 247 9.59 -8.98 -21.35
C ASP A 247 9.92 -8.14 -20.10
N LEU A 248 9.90 -8.74 -18.90
CA LEU A 248 10.17 -8.02 -17.66
C LEU A 248 11.60 -7.44 -17.67
N PRO A 249 11.79 -6.12 -17.57
CA PRO A 249 13.11 -5.51 -17.59
C PRO A 249 14.00 -5.99 -16.43
N ALA A 250 15.33 -6.05 -16.63
CA ALA A 250 16.26 -6.52 -15.61
C ALA A 250 16.13 -5.76 -14.26
N SER A 251 15.90 -4.44 -14.29
CA SER A 251 15.67 -3.64 -13.08
C SER A 251 14.41 -4.06 -12.32
N ALA A 252 13.36 -4.47 -13.03
CA ALA A 252 12.13 -4.98 -12.46
C ALA A 252 12.30 -6.42 -11.92
N GLU A 253 13.16 -7.23 -12.54
CA GLU A 253 13.54 -8.55 -12.00
C GLU A 253 14.35 -8.44 -10.70
N GLU A 254 15.31 -7.51 -10.64
CA GLU A 254 16.09 -7.22 -9.44
C GLU A 254 15.21 -6.75 -8.28
N ALA A 255 14.25 -5.87 -8.59
CA ALA A 255 13.23 -5.42 -7.66
C ALA A 255 12.37 -6.57 -7.13
N LEU A 256 11.79 -7.38 -8.02
CA LEU A 256 10.99 -8.53 -7.64
C LEU A 256 11.78 -9.49 -6.75
N LYS A 257 13.05 -9.76 -7.10
CA LYS A 257 13.95 -10.57 -6.28
C LYS A 257 14.16 -9.96 -4.90
N PHE A 258 14.37 -8.65 -4.81
CA PHE A 258 14.52 -7.95 -3.52
C PHE A 258 13.30 -8.18 -2.63
N PHE A 259 12.08 -7.90 -3.13
CA PHE A 259 10.85 -8.01 -2.31
C PHE A 259 10.50 -9.46 -1.94
N THR A 260 10.96 -10.45 -2.70
CA THR A 260 10.69 -11.87 -2.46
C THR A 260 11.81 -12.60 -1.71
N THR A 261 12.87 -11.90 -1.30
CA THR A 261 13.98 -12.46 -0.50
C THR A 261 13.75 -12.16 0.97
N GLU A 262 13.63 -13.21 1.79
CA GLU A 262 13.30 -13.13 3.22
C GLU A 262 14.31 -12.28 4.01
N GLU A 263 15.61 -12.42 3.73
CA GLU A 263 16.69 -11.75 4.47
C GLU A 263 16.71 -10.22 4.33
N ASN A 264 15.97 -9.67 3.35
CA ASN A 264 15.81 -8.23 3.17
C ASN A 264 14.84 -7.61 4.18
N TRP A 265 14.05 -8.44 4.86
CA TRP A 265 13.02 -8.02 5.79
C TRP A 265 13.43 -8.25 7.25
N VAL A 266 12.74 -7.56 8.16
CA VAL A 266 12.70 -7.93 9.58
C VAL A 266 11.31 -8.44 9.90
N PHE A 267 11.18 -9.37 10.84
CA PHE A 267 9.88 -9.97 11.20
C PHE A 267 9.51 -9.62 12.63
N ASN A 268 8.22 -9.41 12.87
CA ASN A 268 7.70 -9.14 14.20
C ASN A 268 7.61 -10.47 15.00
N PRO A 269 8.32 -10.62 16.12
CA PRO A 269 8.22 -11.83 16.94
C PRO A 269 6.82 -12.07 17.52
N TYR A 270 5.99 -11.04 17.59
CA TYR A 270 4.61 -11.10 18.09
C TYR A 270 3.57 -10.96 16.99
N GLU A 271 3.90 -11.28 15.73
CA GLU A 271 2.92 -11.21 14.62
C GLU A 271 1.69 -12.11 14.86
N ALA A 272 1.81 -13.17 15.66
CA ALA A 272 0.71 -14.04 16.06
C ALA A 272 -0.30 -13.40 17.04
N PHE A 273 0.00 -12.23 17.60
CA PHE A 273 -0.95 -11.49 18.42
C PHE A 273 -2.20 -11.12 17.60
N GLU A 274 -3.36 -11.40 18.19
CA GLU A 274 -4.66 -10.99 17.68
C GLU A 274 -5.37 -10.22 18.80
N ALA A 275 -5.67 -8.95 18.56
CA ALA A 275 -6.37 -8.14 19.54
C ALA A 275 -7.81 -8.66 19.74
N ASP A 276 -8.28 -8.67 20.99
CA ASP A 276 -9.71 -8.84 21.27
C ASP A 276 -10.43 -7.55 20.87
N THR A 277 -10.85 -7.50 19.61
CA THR A 277 -11.55 -6.36 19.02
C THR A 277 -12.91 -6.10 19.65
N LYS A 278 -13.53 -7.11 20.30
CA LYS A 278 -14.79 -6.93 21.04
C LYS A 278 -14.59 -6.04 22.26
N ALA A 279 -13.47 -6.21 22.98
CA ALA A 279 -13.16 -5.43 24.19
C ALA A 279 -12.90 -3.93 23.92
N VAL A 280 -12.61 -3.58 22.66
CA VAL A 280 -12.30 -2.21 22.20
C VAL A 280 -13.25 -1.72 21.10
N GLU A 281 -14.38 -2.41 20.88
CA GLU A 281 -15.30 -2.16 19.76
C GLU A 281 -15.88 -0.74 19.80
N VAL A 282 -16.23 -0.24 20.99
CA VAL A 282 -16.85 1.08 21.15
C VAL A 282 -15.86 2.21 20.85
N GLU A 283 -14.65 2.13 21.39
CA GLU A 283 -13.62 3.16 21.16
C GLU A 283 -13.13 3.12 19.71
N SER A 284 -12.85 1.92 19.18
CA SER A 284 -12.38 1.77 17.80
C SER A 284 -13.39 2.27 16.77
N ALA A 285 -14.69 2.02 16.98
CA ALA A 285 -15.74 2.56 16.11
C ALA A 285 -15.79 4.10 16.12
N LYS A 286 -15.64 4.73 17.28
CA LYS A 286 -15.62 6.21 17.38
C LYS A 286 -14.40 6.80 16.68
N LEU A 287 -13.22 6.23 16.93
CA LEU A 287 -11.97 6.68 16.31
C LEU A 287 -12.01 6.53 14.80
N ASN A 288 -12.43 5.36 14.31
CA ASN A 288 -12.54 5.09 12.88
C ASN A 288 -13.46 6.10 12.16
N ALA A 289 -14.58 6.47 12.80
CA ALA A 289 -15.54 7.41 12.24
C ALA A 289 -14.98 8.84 12.07
N ILE A 290 -13.98 9.24 12.87
CA ILE A 290 -13.42 10.60 12.84
C ILE A 290 -11.99 10.66 12.29
N TYR A 291 -11.33 9.51 12.10
CA TYR A 291 -9.91 9.43 11.78
C TYR A 291 -9.57 10.20 10.50
N ASP A 292 -10.31 9.96 9.42
CA ASP A 292 -10.05 10.58 8.12
C ASP A 292 -10.14 12.12 8.22
N GLU A 293 -11.11 12.66 8.97
CA GLU A 293 -11.23 14.10 9.23
C GLU A 293 -10.08 14.63 10.11
N ALA A 294 -9.69 13.84 11.12
CA ALA A 294 -8.60 14.18 12.03
C ALA A 294 -7.26 14.30 11.32
N VAL A 295 -6.95 13.37 10.39
CA VAL A 295 -5.66 13.34 9.67
C VAL A 295 -5.64 14.20 8.41
N HIS A 296 -6.78 14.69 7.93
CA HIS A 296 -6.90 15.40 6.65
C HIS A 296 -5.94 16.57 6.47
N GLY A 297 -5.73 17.37 7.52
CA GLY A 297 -4.81 18.51 7.48
C GLY A 297 -3.37 18.10 7.18
N LEU A 298 -2.93 16.98 7.78
CA LEU A 298 -1.61 16.39 7.54
C LEU A 298 -1.53 15.69 6.19
N ALA A 299 -2.53 14.85 5.87
CA ALA A 299 -2.54 14.01 4.66
C ALA A 299 -2.62 14.79 3.35
N THR A 300 -2.98 16.08 3.40
CA THR A 300 -3.10 16.93 2.21
C THR A 300 -2.05 18.03 2.14
N GLY A 301 -1.31 18.30 3.22
CA GLY A 301 -0.39 19.45 3.33
C GLY A 301 -1.07 20.83 3.34
N GLN A 302 -2.40 20.90 3.31
CA GLN A 302 -3.14 22.16 3.23
C GLN A 302 -3.05 23.00 4.50
N MET A 303 -2.80 22.37 5.65
CA MET A 303 -2.71 23.02 6.95
C MET A 303 -1.24 23.05 7.43
N PRO A 304 -0.81 24.10 8.15
CA PRO A 304 0.48 24.07 8.84
C PRO A 304 0.59 22.84 9.74
N VAL A 305 1.74 22.15 9.72
CA VAL A 305 1.92 20.85 10.40
C VAL A 305 1.57 20.94 11.89
N ALA A 306 2.03 21.97 12.59
CA ALA A 306 1.73 22.16 14.02
C ALA A 306 0.23 22.31 14.31
N GLU A 307 -0.51 23.02 13.46
CA GLU A 307 -1.96 23.17 13.60
C GLU A 307 -2.69 21.86 13.30
N ALA A 308 -2.23 21.14 12.27
CA ALA A 308 -2.81 19.85 11.87
C ALA A 308 -2.59 18.77 12.95
N VAL A 309 -1.39 18.70 13.53
CA VAL A 309 -1.06 17.84 14.67
C VAL A 309 -1.95 18.16 15.87
N ALA A 310 -2.09 19.45 16.23
CA ALA A 310 -2.92 19.84 17.36
C ALA A 310 -4.40 19.46 17.15
N LYS A 311 -4.92 19.66 15.93
CA LYS A 311 -6.29 19.28 15.56
C LYS A 311 -6.47 17.75 15.61
N MET A 312 -5.56 16.99 15.00
CA MET A 312 -5.58 15.53 15.00
C MET A 312 -5.60 14.97 16.42
N LYS A 313 -4.67 15.44 17.26
CA LYS A 313 -4.55 15.04 18.67
C LYS A 313 -5.86 15.29 19.42
N GLN A 314 -6.39 16.51 19.33
CA GLN A 314 -7.62 16.89 20.00
C GLN A 314 -8.79 15.99 19.57
N MET A 315 -9.02 15.84 18.27
CA MET A 315 -10.14 15.05 17.76
C MET A 315 -10.09 13.58 18.18
N LEU A 316 -8.90 12.97 18.12
CA LEU A 316 -8.72 11.57 18.48
C LEU A 316 -8.82 11.36 19.99
N ASP A 317 -8.22 12.23 20.79
CA ASP A 317 -8.28 12.14 22.25
C ASP A 317 -9.71 12.37 22.77
N ASP A 318 -10.45 13.35 22.22
CA ASP A 318 -11.88 13.58 22.51
C ASP A 318 -12.76 12.37 22.12
N ALA A 319 -12.34 11.59 21.12
CA ALA A 319 -13.01 10.35 20.70
C ALA A 319 -12.65 9.12 21.56
N GLY A 320 -11.74 9.26 22.52
CA GLY A 320 -11.35 8.18 23.45
C GLY A 320 -10.09 7.42 23.06
N ARG A 321 -9.19 8.01 22.25
CA ARG A 321 -7.95 7.36 21.81
C ARG A 321 -7.08 6.83 22.96
N GLN A 322 -6.94 7.60 24.04
CA GLN A 322 -6.07 7.20 25.15
C GLN A 322 -6.61 5.96 25.88
N ASP A 323 -7.93 5.82 26.01
CA ASP A 323 -8.56 4.62 26.57
C ASP A 323 -8.38 3.41 25.64
N TYR A 324 -8.56 3.60 24.32
CA TYR A 324 -8.26 2.56 23.32
C TYR A 324 -6.81 2.08 23.42
N LYS A 325 -5.86 3.04 23.44
CA LYS A 325 -4.43 2.77 23.53
C LYS A 325 -4.09 1.96 24.77
N ALA A 326 -4.60 2.36 25.94
CA ALA A 326 -4.33 1.67 27.20
C ALA A 326 -4.89 0.22 27.19
N LYS A 327 -6.11 0.02 26.68
CA LYS A 327 -6.71 -1.31 26.58
C LYS A 327 -5.95 -2.22 25.62
N LEU A 328 -5.60 -1.71 24.44
CA LEU A 328 -4.85 -2.48 23.45
C LEU A 328 -3.42 -2.79 23.94
N GLN A 329 -2.77 -1.84 24.60
CA GLN A 329 -1.45 -2.06 25.21
C GLN A 329 -1.52 -3.17 26.27
N ALA A 330 -2.53 -3.17 27.13
CA ALA A 330 -2.69 -4.20 28.15
C ALA A 330 -2.86 -5.60 27.54
N GLN A 331 -3.62 -5.73 26.45
CA GLN A 331 -3.75 -7.01 25.73
C GLN A 331 -2.41 -7.47 25.15
N LEU A 332 -1.64 -6.55 24.56
CA LEU A 332 -0.34 -6.87 23.99
C LEU A 332 0.68 -7.26 25.09
N ASP A 333 0.72 -6.51 26.19
CA ASP A 333 1.60 -6.79 27.33
C ASP A 333 1.29 -8.17 27.93
N GLU A 334 0.01 -8.52 28.07
CA GLU A 334 -0.41 -9.84 28.54
C GLU A 334 0.04 -10.95 27.58
N PHE A 335 -0.12 -10.76 26.27
CA PHE A 335 0.34 -11.71 25.27
C PHE A 335 1.86 -11.90 25.34
N ILE A 336 2.62 -10.81 25.38
CA ILE A 336 4.10 -10.83 25.48
C ILE A 336 4.56 -11.54 26.76
N ALA A 337 3.89 -11.30 27.89
CA ALA A 337 4.23 -11.96 29.16
C ALA A 337 3.95 -13.48 29.14
N SER A 338 3.13 -13.95 28.20
CA SER A 338 2.75 -15.37 28.05
C SER A 338 3.52 -16.13 26.96
N ALA A 339 4.26 -15.43 26.10
CA ALA A 339 5.06 -15.97 25.00
C ALA A 339 6.45 -16.40 25.47
#